data_AF-V4HPW1-F1
#
_entry.id   AF-V4HPW1-F1
#
_cell.length_a   1.000
_cell.length_b   1.000
_cell.length_c   1.000
_cell.angle_alpha   90.00
_cell.angle_beta   90.00
_cell.angle_gamma   90.00
#
_symmetry.space_group_name_H-M   'P 1'
#
loop_
_entity.id
_entity.type
_entity.pdbx_description
1 polymer ?
#
loop_
_entity_poly.entity_id
_entity_poly.type
_entity_poly.pdbx_seq_one_letter_code
_entity_poly.pdbx_strand_id
1 'polypeptide(L)'
;MKFSKSLISCALAVAFTQSVAAQTVQETGKTQSISNLSQIERGLTSGNSLTLTQNSSLGGNSQVSFQEGTSNQANVTTTGNFNETTTNQTGTSHAILVTTTGDSNIQSYTQDGDSHGVETTLTGNSNQLAVAQTGEGYFGINNEVINVINGDENDVRVSQSTGGHWMYNKNMQGNQNTVTSTQSGSWHEVHLNNVTGDQNAFTIDQNGVFNKVEIETLVGDDNDIEVSQIGEDHRIEIGQVTGNDNDIEFEQSEGNDNTINVAGIVGSDNDLQVDQEGNKIKFESGLFQGSDNDVTVTQRGDDSSVGVDIQGDNNTVTSAQQALNQDAGLNTLYVGLAGDNNEITTMQIGEQNDAHIALFNGDDNDVDLVQNGSQNEFLLQSSEPDPSIEANNNDVTVVQNDIGNSTAITMGYAVASSNNQIDIAQAGELNVIDLLLEGGNNSIDLAQDGSNNFVAGIESGGFVVAGNDNIVSISQTGNGNLVEGGVTGNAQTLRITQIGDNNVATVTQQ
;
A
#
# COMPACT_ATOMS: atom_id res chain seq x y z
N MET A 1 11.52 23.64 -7.24
CA MET A 1 12.83 23.16 -7.77
C MET A 1 12.66 21.67 -8.07
N LYS A 2 13.50 20.96 -8.84
CA LYS A 2 13.48 19.49 -8.65
C LYS A 2 14.16 19.27 -7.32
N PHE A 3 13.41 19.07 -6.23
CA PHE A 3 13.99 18.67 -4.97
C PHE A 3 14.94 17.51 -5.28
N SER A 4 16.23 17.77 -5.10
CA SER A 4 17.20 16.69 -5.10
C SER A 4 16.81 15.86 -3.90
N LYS A 5 16.06 14.78 -4.18
CA LYS A 5 15.57 13.78 -3.24
C LYS A 5 16.43 13.76 -1.99
N SER A 6 15.80 13.76 -0.82
CA SER A 6 16.35 13.31 0.47
C SER A 6 16.76 11.83 0.43
N LEU A 7 17.42 11.40 -0.66
CA LEU A 7 18.13 10.14 -0.85
C LEU A 7 19.13 9.88 0.28
N ILE A 8 19.49 10.90 1.06
CA ILE A 8 20.36 10.78 2.24
C ILE A 8 19.54 10.41 3.49
N SER A 9 18.33 10.93 3.66
CA SER A 9 17.49 10.69 4.85
C SER A 9 16.87 9.29 4.84
N CYS A 10 16.38 8.79 3.69
CA CYS A 10 16.04 7.36 3.54
C CYS A 10 17.28 6.45 3.63
N ALA A 11 18.43 6.84 3.06
CA ALA A 11 19.62 6.00 3.10
C ALA A 11 20.24 5.88 4.49
N LEU A 12 20.07 6.86 5.38
CA LEU A 12 20.50 6.79 6.78
C LEU A 12 19.58 5.89 7.62
N ALA A 13 18.26 5.96 7.45
CA ALA A 13 17.32 5.01 8.07
C ALA A 13 17.54 3.57 7.54
N VAL A 14 17.65 3.40 6.21
CA VAL A 14 17.94 2.12 5.53
C VAL A 14 19.34 1.57 5.88
N ALA A 15 20.33 2.40 6.22
CA ALA A 15 21.66 1.94 6.62
C ALA A 15 21.70 1.36 8.05
N PHE A 16 20.72 1.67 8.90
CA PHE A 16 20.65 1.16 10.27
C PHE A 16 19.79 -0.09 10.46
N THR A 17 18.96 -0.47 9.47
CA THR A 17 18.11 -1.66 9.55
C THR A 17 18.27 -2.53 8.31
N GLN A 18 18.68 -3.79 8.49
CA GLN A 18 18.66 -4.78 7.41
C GLN A 18 17.22 -5.09 7.02
N SER A 19 16.67 -4.44 5.98
CA SER A 19 15.39 -4.81 5.36
C SER A 19 15.52 -4.96 3.85
N VAL A 20 14.68 -5.85 3.33
CA VAL A 20 14.69 -6.39 1.97
C VAL A 20 14.13 -5.33 1.03
N ALA A 21 14.94 -4.81 0.10
CA ALA A 21 14.43 -3.96 -0.96
C ALA A 21 13.56 -4.81 -1.90
N ALA A 22 12.27 -4.46 -2.05
CA ALA A 22 11.41 -5.01 -3.08
C ALA A 22 12.01 -4.66 -4.45
N GLN A 23 12.52 -5.66 -5.15
CA GLN A 23 13.10 -5.49 -6.48
C GLN A 23 12.02 -5.78 -7.50
N THR A 24 11.34 -4.74 -7.98
CA THR A 24 10.33 -4.86 -9.05
C THR A 24 11.02 -5.31 -10.32
N VAL A 25 10.87 -6.59 -10.68
CA VAL A 25 11.15 -7.05 -12.04
C VAL A 25 9.93 -6.70 -12.87
N GLN A 26 10.10 -5.80 -13.84
CA GLN A 26 9.04 -5.45 -14.77
C GLN A 26 8.73 -6.66 -15.67
N GLU A 27 7.81 -7.51 -15.23
CA GLU A 27 7.32 -8.61 -16.04
C GLU A 27 6.37 -8.07 -17.10
N THR A 28 6.77 -8.20 -18.38
CA THR A 28 6.01 -7.72 -19.54
C THR A 28 5.03 -8.76 -20.09
N GLY A 29 4.70 -9.80 -19.30
CA GLY A 29 3.70 -10.80 -19.68
C GLY A 29 3.71 -12.05 -18.82
N LYS A 30 2.57 -12.74 -18.83
CA LYS A 30 2.34 -14.02 -18.16
C LYS A 30 3.29 -15.10 -18.69
N THR A 31 4.07 -15.72 -17.80
CA THR A 31 4.92 -16.86 -18.17
C THR A 31 4.06 -18.13 -18.40
N GLN A 32 4.66 -19.25 -18.84
CA GLN A 32 3.95 -20.53 -18.74
C GLN A 32 4.13 -21.11 -17.35
N SER A 33 3.12 -21.81 -16.86
CA SER A 33 3.21 -22.51 -15.58
C SER A 33 4.33 -23.55 -15.63
N ILE A 34 5.13 -23.59 -14.57
CA ILE A 34 6.22 -24.56 -14.36
C ILE A 34 5.84 -25.67 -13.37
N SER A 35 4.58 -25.72 -12.94
CA SER A 35 4.12 -26.65 -11.92
C SER A 35 4.10 -28.11 -12.39
N ASN A 36 3.82 -29.02 -11.45
CA ASN A 36 3.57 -30.41 -11.81
C ASN A 36 2.34 -30.55 -12.73
N LEU A 37 1.32 -29.71 -12.56
CA LEU A 37 0.12 -29.70 -13.41
C LEU A 37 0.43 -29.34 -14.87
N SER A 38 1.44 -28.50 -15.12
CA SER A 38 1.89 -28.18 -16.48
C SER A 38 2.72 -29.29 -17.13
N GLN A 39 3.24 -30.23 -16.33
CA GLN A 39 4.01 -31.40 -16.79
C GLN A 39 3.15 -32.66 -16.96
N ILE A 40 1.91 -32.65 -16.47
CA ILE A 40 0.95 -33.73 -16.73
C ILE A 40 0.63 -33.71 -18.24
N GLU A 41 0.78 -34.85 -18.91
CA GLU A 41 0.40 -34.99 -20.33
C GLU A 41 -1.13 -34.95 -20.48
N ARG A 42 -1.66 -33.74 -20.58
CA ARG A 42 -3.08 -33.47 -20.86
C ARG A 42 -3.30 -33.61 -22.37
N GLY A 43 -3.92 -34.70 -22.81
CA GLY A 43 -4.36 -34.84 -24.22
C GLY A 43 -3.71 -35.94 -25.07
N LEU A 44 -3.01 -36.92 -24.48
CA LEU A 44 -2.50 -38.08 -25.24
C LEU A 44 -3.39 -39.34 -25.17
N THR A 45 -4.46 -39.32 -24.37
CA THR A 45 -5.38 -40.47 -24.22
C THR A 45 -6.80 -40.08 -24.58
N SER A 46 -7.45 -40.81 -25.49
CA SER A 46 -8.84 -40.54 -25.92
C SER A 46 -9.92 -40.83 -24.87
N GLY A 47 -9.55 -41.06 -23.61
CA GLY A 47 -10.47 -41.47 -22.55
C GLY A 47 -10.15 -40.80 -21.23
N ASN A 48 -11.10 -40.87 -20.30
CA ASN A 48 -10.95 -40.34 -18.95
C ASN A 48 -10.26 -41.37 -18.04
N SER A 49 -9.52 -40.90 -17.04
CA SER A 49 -8.78 -41.70 -16.07
C SER A 49 -9.19 -41.31 -14.65
N LEU A 50 -9.56 -42.31 -13.84
CA LEU A 50 -9.91 -42.16 -12.44
C LEU A 50 -9.11 -43.15 -11.60
N THR A 51 -8.34 -42.64 -10.65
CA THR A 51 -7.66 -43.44 -9.62
C THR A 51 -8.13 -42.98 -8.25
N LEU A 52 -8.63 -43.92 -7.44
CA LEU A 52 -9.13 -43.66 -6.10
C LEU A 52 -8.44 -44.58 -5.10
N THR A 53 -7.84 -44.01 -4.07
CA THR A 53 -7.25 -44.74 -2.94
C THR A 53 -7.82 -44.20 -1.64
N GLN A 54 -8.54 -45.01 -0.88
CA GLN A 54 -9.09 -44.62 0.43
C GLN A 54 -8.59 -45.58 1.51
N ASN A 55 -7.98 -45.02 2.56
CA ASN A 55 -7.51 -45.76 3.72
C ASN A 55 -8.20 -45.22 4.98
N SER A 56 -9.04 -46.02 5.64
CA SER A 56 -9.70 -45.62 6.89
C SER A 56 -9.57 -46.68 7.98
N SER A 57 -9.63 -46.25 9.25
CA SER A 57 -9.35 -47.11 10.41
C SER A 57 -10.60 -47.44 11.24
N LEU A 58 -11.58 -46.52 11.31
CA LEU A 58 -12.77 -46.65 12.17
C LEU A 58 -14.06 -46.13 11.50
N GLY A 59 -13.99 -45.06 10.69
CA GLY A 59 -15.10 -44.46 9.94
C GLY A 59 -14.85 -44.49 8.43
N GLY A 60 -15.88 -44.63 7.60
CA GLY A 60 -15.72 -44.63 6.13
C GLY A 60 -15.36 -43.23 5.60
N ASN A 61 -14.67 -43.17 4.46
CA ASN A 61 -14.53 -41.96 3.66
C ASN A 61 -15.59 -41.98 2.53
N SER A 62 -16.10 -40.82 2.14
CA SER A 62 -17.04 -40.64 1.03
C SER A 62 -16.32 -40.01 -0.15
N GLN A 63 -16.35 -40.67 -1.31
CA GLN A 63 -15.84 -40.12 -2.57
C GLN A 63 -16.91 -40.18 -3.64
N VAL A 64 -17.16 -39.07 -4.31
CA VAL A 64 -17.95 -39.01 -5.54
C VAL A 64 -17.08 -38.45 -6.66
N SER A 65 -17.01 -39.14 -7.79
CA SER A 65 -16.30 -38.64 -8.97
C SER A 65 -17.16 -38.77 -10.21
N PHE A 66 -17.27 -37.68 -10.97
CA PHE A 66 -17.95 -37.61 -12.27
C PHE A 66 -16.96 -37.07 -13.32
N GLN A 67 -16.89 -37.76 -14.46
CA GLN A 67 -16.03 -37.38 -15.59
C GLN A 67 -16.81 -37.55 -16.90
N GLU A 68 -17.10 -36.45 -17.59
CA GLU A 68 -17.75 -36.42 -18.90
C GLU A 68 -16.85 -35.69 -19.91
N GLY A 69 -16.68 -36.26 -21.11
CA GLY A 69 -15.79 -35.73 -22.15
C GLY A 69 -14.53 -36.57 -22.36
N THR A 70 -13.39 -35.95 -22.70
CA THR A 70 -12.16 -36.68 -23.08
C THR A 70 -10.91 -36.19 -22.35
N SER A 71 -9.96 -37.08 -22.10
CA SER A 71 -8.67 -36.76 -21.46
C SER A 71 -8.78 -36.18 -20.04
N ASN A 72 -9.89 -36.40 -19.32
CA ASN A 72 -10.03 -35.94 -17.94
C ASN A 72 -9.34 -36.90 -16.97
N GLN A 73 -8.52 -36.39 -16.07
CA GLN A 73 -7.79 -37.16 -15.06
C GLN A 73 -8.22 -36.72 -13.66
N ALA A 74 -8.56 -37.71 -12.82
CA ALA A 74 -8.75 -37.53 -11.39
C ALA A 74 -7.95 -38.60 -10.64
N ASN A 75 -7.04 -38.17 -9.77
CA ASN A 75 -6.30 -39.04 -8.85
C ASN A 75 -6.53 -38.54 -7.43
N VAL A 76 -7.31 -39.30 -6.65
CA VAL A 76 -7.68 -38.93 -5.29
C VAL A 76 -7.20 -39.99 -4.32
N THR A 77 -6.37 -39.57 -3.36
CA THR A 77 -5.88 -40.39 -2.26
C THR A 77 -6.30 -39.77 -0.93
N THR A 78 -7.06 -40.51 -0.13
CA THR A 78 -7.60 -40.04 1.16
C THR A 78 -7.25 -41.03 2.26
N THR A 79 -6.56 -40.55 3.30
CA THR A 79 -6.21 -41.34 4.50
C THR A 79 -6.80 -40.68 5.74
N GLY A 80 -7.57 -41.44 6.51
CA GLY A 80 -8.30 -40.96 7.69
C GLY A 80 -9.77 -41.41 7.66
N ASN A 81 -10.60 -40.79 8.50
CA ASN A 81 -12.01 -41.14 8.67
C ASN A 81 -12.92 -39.94 8.34
N PHE A 82 -14.14 -40.22 7.87
CA PHE A 82 -15.19 -39.22 7.66
C PHE A 82 -14.82 -38.08 6.68
N ASN A 83 -13.83 -38.29 5.82
CA ASN A 83 -13.52 -37.34 4.77
C ASN A 83 -14.57 -37.44 3.65
N GLU A 84 -15.01 -36.30 3.13
CA GLU A 84 -15.87 -36.18 1.96
C GLU A 84 -15.11 -35.50 0.82
N THR A 85 -15.09 -36.12 -0.35
CA THR A 85 -14.45 -35.54 -1.53
C THR A 85 -15.30 -35.75 -2.76
N THR A 86 -15.67 -34.65 -3.42
CA THR A 86 -16.44 -34.62 -4.66
C THR A 86 -15.59 -34.04 -5.78
N THR A 87 -15.47 -34.76 -6.89
CA THR A 87 -14.79 -34.31 -8.11
C THR A 87 -15.74 -34.37 -9.29
N ASN A 88 -15.89 -33.27 -10.02
CA ASN A 88 -16.73 -33.18 -11.21
C ASN A 88 -15.93 -32.52 -12.35
N GLN A 89 -15.70 -33.26 -13.43
CA GLN A 89 -14.98 -32.79 -14.61
C GLN A 89 -15.86 -32.97 -15.84
N THR A 90 -16.28 -31.89 -16.49
CA THR A 90 -17.09 -31.91 -17.71
C THR A 90 -16.38 -31.13 -18.81
N GLY A 91 -16.05 -31.80 -19.92
CA GLY A 91 -15.29 -31.19 -21.02
C GLY A 91 -13.98 -31.93 -21.28
N THR A 92 -12.92 -31.22 -21.68
CA THR A 92 -11.68 -31.90 -22.10
C THR A 92 -10.44 -31.55 -21.32
N SER A 93 -9.56 -32.56 -21.21
CA SER A 93 -8.20 -32.44 -20.72
C SER A 93 -8.06 -32.03 -19.26
N HIS A 94 -9.09 -32.08 -18.42
CA HIS A 94 -9.04 -31.68 -17.00
C HIS A 94 -8.08 -32.52 -16.14
N ALA A 95 -7.49 -31.93 -15.09
CA ALA A 95 -6.65 -32.64 -14.14
C ALA A 95 -7.02 -32.26 -12.69
N ILE A 96 -7.33 -33.27 -11.87
CA ILE A 96 -7.53 -33.14 -10.42
C ILE A 96 -6.59 -34.14 -9.74
N LEU A 97 -5.63 -33.63 -8.95
CA LEU A 97 -4.76 -34.43 -8.10
C LEU A 97 -4.99 -34.02 -6.65
N VAL A 98 -5.50 -34.94 -5.83
CA VAL A 98 -5.87 -34.66 -4.43
C VAL A 98 -5.24 -35.70 -3.52
N THR A 99 -4.49 -35.23 -2.52
CA THR A 99 -3.98 -36.06 -1.43
C THR A 99 -4.44 -35.47 -0.11
N THR A 100 -5.15 -36.26 0.70
CA THR A 100 -5.73 -35.83 1.98
C THR A 100 -5.29 -36.78 3.08
N THR A 101 -4.78 -36.23 4.19
CA THR A 101 -4.45 -36.97 5.41
C THR A 101 -5.06 -36.29 6.63
N GLY A 102 -6.00 -36.97 7.31
CA GLY A 102 -6.69 -36.47 8.49
C GLY A 102 -8.17 -36.82 8.45
N ASP A 103 -8.95 -36.33 9.41
CA ASP A 103 -10.34 -36.71 9.60
C ASP A 103 -11.31 -35.56 9.28
N SER A 104 -12.52 -35.88 8.82
CA SER A 104 -13.63 -34.92 8.62
C SER A 104 -13.36 -33.77 7.62
N ASN A 105 -12.43 -33.92 6.69
CA ASN A 105 -12.21 -32.90 5.66
C ASN A 105 -13.28 -32.95 4.56
N ILE A 106 -13.77 -31.80 4.11
CA ILE A 106 -14.78 -31.66 3.05
C ILE A 106 -14.15 -30.96 1.86
N GLN A 107 -14.10 -31.63 0.71
CA GLN A 107 -13.45 -31.12 -0.49
C GLN A 107 -14.38 -31.23 -1.70
N SER A 108 -14.49 -30.17 -2.50
CA SER A 108 -15.29 -30.13 -3.72
C SER A 108 -14.51 -29.48 -4.85
N TYR A 109 -14.35 -30.20 -5.95
CA TYR A 109 -13.63 -29.74 -7.14
C TYR A 109 -14.54 -29.85 -8.36
N THR A 110 -14.88 -28.72 -8.98
CA THR A 110 -15.70 -28.66 -10.19
C THR A 110 -14.92 -27.97 -11.31
N GLN A 111 -14.81 -28.63 -12.45
CA GLN A 111 -14.13 -28.15 -13.65
C GLN A 111 -15.06 -28.33 -14.85
N ASP A 112 -15.39 -27.25 -15.55
CA ASP A 112 -16.28 -27.24 -16.73
C ASP A 112 -15.65 -26.44 -17.89
N GLY A 113 -15.46 -27.07 -19.06
CA GLY A 113 -14.84 -26.48 -20.26
C GLY A 113 -13.58 -27.24 -20.71
N ASP A 114 -12.52 -26.57 -21.18
CA ASP A 114 -11.25 -27.24 -21.48
C ASP A 114 -10.10 -26.77 -20.59
N SER A 115 -9.26 -27.74 -20.24
CA SER A 115 -7.91 -27.53 -19.74
C SER A 115 -7.77 -26.89 -18.34
N HIS A 116 -8.68 -27.15 -17.40
CA HIS A 116 -8.55 -26.79 -15.95
C HIS A 116 -7.69 -27.75 -15.10
N GLY A 117 -6.80 -27.24 -14.25
CA GLY A 117 -5.93 -28.04 -13.37
C GLY A 117 -6.10 -27.68 -11.90
N VAL A 118 -6.24 -28.70 -11.04
CA VAL A 118 -6.17 -28.56 -9.58
C VAL A 118 -5.21 -29.59 -8.99
N GLU A 119 -4.31 -29.13 -8.12
CA GLU A 119 -3.49 -29.95 -7.24
C GLU A 119 -3.77 -29.54 -5.79
N THR A 120 -4.12 -30.50 -4.94
CA THR A 120 -4.33 -30.25 -3.51
C THR A 120 -3.61 -31.29 -2.68
N THR A 121 -2.81 -30.80 -1.72
CA THR A 121 -2.27 -31.60 -0.62
C THR A 121 -2.77 -31.02 0.69
N LEU A 122 -3.54 -31.81 1.43
CA LEU A 122 -4.19 -31.39 2.66
C LEU A 122 -3.79 -32.33 3.80
N THR A 123 -3.23 -31.77 4.88
CA THR A 123 -2.94 -32.49 6.12
C THR A 123 -3.61 -31.79 7.30
N GLY A 124 -4.45 -32.49 8.04
CA GLY A 124 -5.21 -31.94 9.18
C GLY A 124 -6.68 -32.34 9.14
N ASN A 125 -7.46 -31.83 10.08
CA ASN A 125 -8.84 -32.22 10.32
C ASN A 125 -9.83 -31.10 10.01
N SER A 126 -11.06 -31.45 9.65
CA SER A 126 -12.17 -30.50 9.50
C SER A 126 -11.94 -29.36 8.51
N ASN A 127 -10.99 -29.49 7.59
CA ASN A 127 -10.73 -28.46 6.58
C ASN A 127 -11.81 -28.49 5.50
N GLN A 128 -12.15 -27.31 4.97
CA GLN A 128 -13.10 -27.13 3.88
C GLN A 128 -12.37 -26.57 2.67
N LEU A 129 -12.54 -27.20 1.52
CA LEU A 129 -11.94 -26.74 0.27
C LEU A 129 -12.96 -26.82 -0.87
N ALA A 130 -13.21 -25.70 -1.53
CA ALA A 130 -14.08 -25.63 -2.69
C ALA A 130 -13.35 -24.93 -3.85
N VAL A 131 -13.09 -25.67 -4.93
CA VAL A 131 -12.49 -25.13 -6.15
C VAL A 131 -13.49 -25.30 -7.29
N ALA A 132 -13.87 -24.18 -7.91
CA ALA A 132 -14.70 -24.14 -9.11
C ALA A 132 -13.96 -23.41 -10.23
N GLN A 133 -13.79 -24.08 -11.37
CA GLN A 133 -13.17 -23.51 -12.57
C GLN A 133 -14.13 -23.72 -13.75
N THR A 134 -14.46 -22.65 -14.47
CA THR A 134 -15.36 -22.70 -15.63
C THR A 134 -14.75 -21.99 -16.84
N GLY A 135 -15.08 -22.44 -18.05
CA GLY A 135 -14.65 -21.82 -19.29
C GLY A 135 -13.45 -22.49 -19.94
N GLU A 136 -12.81 -21.78 -20.87
CA GLU A 136 -11.75 -22.30 -21.73
C GLU A 136 -10.42 -21.63 -21.41
N GLY A 137 -9.31 -22.38 -21.48
CA GLY A 137 -7.97 -21.79 -21.44
C GLY A 137 -7.76 -20.71 -22.50
N TYR A 138 -6.97 -19.68 -22.19
CA TYR A 138 -6.71 -18.54 -23.09
C TYR A 138 -5.28 -18.61 -23.65
N PHE A 139 -5.13 -18.64 -24.98
CA PHE A 139 -3.84 -18.80 -25.68
C PHE A 139 -2.98 -20.01 -25.23
N GLY A 140 -3.62 -21.11 -24.82
CA GLY A 140 -2.91 -22.29 -24.31
C GLY A 140 -2.43 -22.16 -22.87
N ILE A 141 -2.82 -21.09 -22.17
CA ILE A 141 -2.67 -20.95 -20.72
C ILE A 141 -3.96 -21.41 -20.06
N ASN A 142 -3.80 -22.39 -19.19
CA ASN A 142 -4.86 -23.09 -18.49
C ASN A 142 -5.26 -22.36 -17.21
N ASN A 143 -6.44 -22.65 -16.67
CA ASN A 143 -6.73 -22.30 -15.28
C ASN A 143 -6.05 -23.30 -14.34
N GLU A 144 -5.36 -22.78 -13.35
CA GLU A 144 -4.56 -23.56 -12.43
C GLU A 144 -4.78 -23.14 -10.98
N VAL A 145 -5.01 -24.13 -10.12
CA VAL A 145 -5.09 -23.95 -8.67
C VAL A 145 -4.19 -24.97 -7.99
N ILE A 146 -3.28 -24.51 -7.13
CA ILE A 146 -2.49 -25.37 -6.25
C ILE A 146 -2.79 -24.97 -4.80
N ASN A 147 -3.26 -25.92 -3.99
CA ASN A 147 -3.47 -25.72 -2.56
C ASN A 147 -2.60 -26.70 -1.75
N VAL A 148 -1.75 -26.18 -0.86
CA VAL A 148 -0.95 -26.98 0.09
C VAL A 148 -1.27 -26.47 1.49
N ILE A 149 -2.08 -27.23 2.23
CA ILE A 149 -2.67 -26.84 3.52
C ILE A 149 -2.22 -27.82 4.61
N ASN A 150 -1.74 -27.30 5.74
CA ASN A 150 -1.34 -28.05 6.92
C ASN A 150 -1.91 -27.41 8.21
N GLY A 151 -2.96 -28.01 8.75
CA GLY A 151 -3.62 -27.57 9.99
C GLY A 151 -5.10 -27.91 9.99
N ASP A 152 -5.82 -27.52 11.03
CA ASP A 152 -7.21 -27.90 11.24
C ASP A 152 -8.16 -26.73 10.91
N GLU A 153 -9.38 -27.04 10.46
CA GLU A 153 -10.45 -26.05 10.25
C GLU A 153 -10.15 -24.92 9.25
N ASN A 154 -9.17 -25.07 8.36
CA ASN A 154 -8.92 -24.09 7.30
C ASN A 154 -10.03 -24.14 6.23
N ASP A 155 -10.40 -22.99 5.70
CA ASP A 155 -11.46 -22.81 4.70
C ASP A 155 -10.92 -22.11 3.45
N VAL A 156 -10.85 -22.83 2.33
CA VAL A 156 -10.32 -22.28 1.08
C VAL A 156 -11.38 -22.39 -0.01
N ARG A 157 -11.78 -21.25 -0.57
CA ARG A 157 -12.75 -21.13 -1.66
C ARG A 157 -12.10 -20.41 -2.84
N VAL A 158 -12.05 -21.09 -3.98
CA VAL A 158 -11.51 -20.54 -5.22
C VAL A 158 -12.56 -20.67 -6.32
N SER A 159 -12.93 -19.54 -6.93
CA SER A 159 -13.85 -19.49 -8.07
C SER A 159 -13.18 -18.77 -9.23
N GLN A 160 -12.91 -19.49 -10.32
CA GLN A 160 -12.30 -18.96 -11.55
C GLN A 160 -13.27 -19.11 -12.73
N SER A 161 -13.44 -18.02 -13.48
CA SER A 161 -14.15 -18.02 -14.76
C SER A 161 -13.14 -18.06 -15.92
N THR A 162 -13.33 -17.34 -17.03
CA THR A 162 -12.65 -17.68 -18.30
C THR A 162 -11.13 -17.45 -18.35
N GLY A 163 -10.43 -18.17 -19.22
CA GLY A 163 -9.17 -18.79 -18.83
C GLY A 163 -7.87 -17.97 -18.70
N GLY A 164 -6.86 -18.75 -18.31
CA GLY A 164 -5.50 -18.29 -18.06
C GLY A 164 -5.28 -17.80 -16.65
N HIS A 165 -6.10 -18.20 -15.67
CA HIS A 165 -5.94 -17.83 -14.27
C HIS A 165 -4.94 -18.73 -13.53
N TRP A 166 -4.12 -18.14 -12.66
CA TRP A 166 -3.34 -18.90 -11.69
C TRP A 166 -3.74 -18.50 -10.28
N MET A 167 -3.94 -19.50 -9.44
CA MET A 167 -4.06 -19.37 -8.00
C MET A 167 -3.09 -20.35 -7.35
N TYR A 168 -2.13 -19.84 -6.59
CA TYR A 168 -1.25 -20.65 -5.78
C TYR A 168 -1.49 -20.31 -4.32
N ASN A 169 -1.96 -21.26 -3.54
CA ASN A 169 -1.91 -21.23 -2.08
C ASN A 169 -0.91 -22.29 -1.64
N LYS A 170 0.35 -21.89 -1.48
CA LYS A 170 1.46 -22.81 -1.14
C LYS A 170 1.89 -22.59 0.30
N ASN A 171 1.90 -23.69 1.06
CA ASN A 171 2.38 -23.77 2.44
C ASN A 171 1.54 -22.97 3.45
N MET A 172 0.21 -23.05 3.38
CA MET A 172 -0.65 -22.57 4.46
C MET A 172 -0.51 -23.47 5.68
N GLN A 173 -0.10 -22.89 6.81
CA GLN A 173 0.14 -23.57 8.08
C GLN A 173 -0.65 -22.89 9.21
N GLY A 174 -1.32 -23.68 10.04
CA GLY A 174 -2.12 -23.19 11.16
C GLY A 174 -3.60 -23.51 10.99
N ASN A 175 -4.43 -23.03 11.92
CA ASN A 175 -5.84 -23.39 12.04
C ASN A 175 -6.76 -22.25 11.65
N GLN A 176 -7.96 -22.57 11.18
CA GLN A 176 -9.02 -21.57 10.93
C GLN A 176 -8.64 -20.46 9.94
N ASN A 177 -7.60 -20.66 9.11
CA ASN A 177 -7.28 -19.69 8.07
C ASN A 177 -8.34 -19.76 6.96
N THR A 178 -8.77 -18.58 6.49
CA THR A 178 -9.75 -18.43 5.42
C THR A 178 -9.10 -17.82 4.18
N VAL A 179 -9.22 -18.46 3.03
CA VAL A 179 -8.83 -17.88 1.74
C VAL A 179 -10.02 -17.94 0.79
N THR A 180 -10.53 -16.77 0.39
CA THR A 180 -11.54 -16.64 -0.64
C THR A 180 -10.95 -15.89 -1.83
N SER A 181 -10.91 -16.53 -3.00
CA SER A 181 -10.47 -15.89 -4.24
C SER A 181 -11.52 -16.06 -5.35
N THR A 182 -11.96 -14.95 -5.92
CA THR A 182 -12.82 -14.89 -7.09
C THR A 182 -12.09 -14.19 -8.22
N GLN A 183 -11.94 -14.87 -9.36
CA GLN A 183 -11.27 -14.34 -10.54
C GLN A 183 -12.22 -14.43 -11.74
N SER A 184 -12.59 -13.29 -12.30
CA SER A 184 -13.51 -13.16 -13.43
C SER A 184 -12.86 -12.36 -14.55
N GLY A 185 -12.86 -12.90 -15.78
CA GLY A 185 -12.22 -12.24 -16.92
C GLY A 185 -11.17 -13.13 -17.56
N SER A 186 -9.91 -12.71 -17.63
CA SER A 186 -8.81 -13.51 -18.19
C SER A 186 -7.47 -13.16 -17.57
N TRP A 187 -6.55 -14.12 -17.54
CA TRP A 187 -5.12 -13.89 -17.25
C TRP A 187 -4.74 -13.46 -15.82
N HIS A 188 -5.66 -13.47 -14.87
CA HIS A 188 -5.32 -13.12 -13.48
C HIS A 188 -4.32 -14.06 -12.80
N GLU A 189 -3.56 -13.53 -11.85
CA GLU A 189 -2.61 -14.26 -11.01
C GLU A 189 -2.83 -13.90 -9.54
N VAL A 190 -2.93 -14.92 -8.69
CA VAL A 190 -2.95 -14.78 -7.24
C VAL A 190 -1.97 -15.78 -6.65
N HIS A 191 -0.92 -15.29 -6.01
CA HIS A 191 0.09 -16.10 -5.35
C HIS A 191 0.07 -15.80 -3.84
N LEU A 192 -0.38 -16.76 -3.04
CA LEU A 192 -0.31 -16.77 -1.58
C LEU A 192 0.73 -17.83 -1.18
N ASN A 193 1.93 -17.39 -0.86
CA ASN A 193 3.04 -18.28 -0.52
C ASN A 193 3.47 -18.05 0.94
N ASN A 194 3.55 -19.13 1.72
CA ASN A 194 4.02 -19.15 3.11
C ASN A 194 3.13 -18.37 4.10
N VAL A 195 1.85 -18.71 4.17
CA VAL A 195 0.91 -18.23 5.21
C VAL A 195 1.07 -19.09 6.47
N THR A 196 1.46 -18.50 7.60
CA THR A 196 1.66 -19.23 8.88
C THR A 196 0.98 -18.51 10.05
N GLY A 197 0.07 -19.20 10.74
CA GLY A 197 -0.62 -18.71 11.92
C GLY A 197 -2.09 -19.12 11.91
N ASP A 198 -2.84 -18.71 12.93
CA ASP A 198 -4.24 -19.07 13.09
C ASP A 198 -5.17 -17.92 12.68
N GLN A 199 -6.35 -18.24 12.17
CA GLN A 199 -7.43 -17.27 11.86
C GLN A 199 -7.08 -16.15 10.87
N ASN A 200 -6.06 -16.31 10.02
CA ASN A 200 -5.79 -15.31 8.98
C ASN A 200 -6.84 -15.37 7.86
N ALA A 201 -7.34 -14.22 7.44
CA ALA A 201 -8.34 -14.07 6.39
C ALA A 201 -7.73 -13.41 5.15
N PHE A 202 -8.02 -13.97 3.97
CA PHE A 202 -7.67 -13.39 2.69
C PHE A 202 -8.92 -13.37 1.80
N THR A 203 -9.31 -12.19 1.34
CA THR A 203 -10.40 -12.01 0.38
C THR A 203 -9.86 -11.31 -0.86
N ILE A 204 -9.90 -11.99 -2.01
CA ILE A 204 -9.32 -11.48 -3.26
C ILE A 204 -10.38 -11.55 -4.36
N ASP A 205 -10.81 -10.40 -4.88
CA ASP A 205 -11.70 -10.29 -6.04
C ASP A 205 -10.96 -9.59 -7.19
N GLN A 206 -10.85 -10.29 -8.32
CA GLN A 206 -10.25 -9.75 -9.54
C GLN A 206 -11.26 -9.83 -10.69
N ASN A 207 -11.52 -8.70 -11.32
CA ASN A 207 -12.40 -8.57 -12.48
C ASN A 207 -11.70 -7.81 -13.60
N GLY A 208 -11.41 -8.48 -14.72
CA GLY A 208 -10.88 -7.84 -15.93
C GLY A 208 -9.79 -8.66 -16.61
N VAL A 209 -8.65 -8.03 -16.94
CA VAL A 209 -7.59 -8.68 -17.71
C VAL A 209 -6.23 -8.50 -17.03
N PHE A 210 -5.55 -9.62 -16.74
CA PHE A 210 -4.16 -9.63 -16.30
C PHE A 210 -3.86 -8.86 -14.99
N ASN A 211 -4.81 -8.85 -14.05
CA ASN A 211 -4.52 -8.37 -12.70
C ASN A 211 -3.70 -9.41 -11.90
N LYS A 212 -2.72 -8.95 -11.12
CA LYS A 212 -1.82 -9.78 -10.32
C LYS A 212 -1.86 -9.37 -8.85
N VAL A 213 -1.98 -10.36 -7.97
CA VAL A 213 -1.78 -10.27 -6.52
C VAL A 213 -0.71 -11.27 -6.13
N GLU A 214 0.31 -10.82 -5.41
CA GLU A 214 1.37 -11.67 -4.88
C GLU A 214 1.63 -11.35 -3.40
N ILE A 215 1.64 -12.38 -2.56
CA ILE A 215 1.95 -12.30 -1.12
C ILE A 215 2.94 -13.43 -0.80
N GLU A 216 4.16 -13.10 -0.40
CA GLU A 216 5.21 -14.09 -0.07
C GLU A 216 5.88 -13.86 1.30
N THR A 217 5.13 -13.55 2.35
CA THR A 217 5.08 -14.33 3.62
C THR A 217 4.19 -13.58 4.63
N LEU A 218 3.21 -14.27 5.21
CA LEU A 218 2.39 -13.78 6.34
C LEU A 218 2.65 -14.67 7.56
N VAL A 219 3.04 -14.08 8.70
CA VAL A 219 3.27 -14.76 9.98
C VAL A 219 2.52 -14.04 11.09
N GLY A 220 1.65 -14.74 11.80
CA GLY A 220 0.88 -14.19 12.91
C GLY A 220 -0.57 -14.63 12.85
N ASP A 221 -1.35 -14.20 13.83
CA ASP A 221 -2.74 -14.62 13.98
C ASP A 221 -3.69 -13.47 13.64
N ASP A 222 -4.90 -13.79 13.20
CA ASP A 222 -6.01 -12.83 13.02
C ASP A 222 -5.71 -11.66 12.04
N ASN A 223 -4.80 -11.83 11.07
CA ASN A 223 -4.59 -10.80 10.04
C ASN A 223 -5.68 -10.90 8.95
N ASP A 224 -6.24 -9.76 8.52
CA ASP A 224 -7.22 -9.65 7.44
C ASP A 224 -6.61 -8.90 6.24
N ILE A 225 -6.72 -9.50 5.05
CA ILE A 225 -6.21 -8.93 3.80
C ILE A 225 -7.32 -8.99 2.75
N GLU A 226 -7.87 -7.83 2.41
CA GLU A 226 -8.87 -7.65 1.36
C GLU A 226 -8.27 -6.95 0.13
N VAL A 227 -8.48 -7.54 -1.04
CA VAL A 227 -7.99 -7.02 -2.32
C VAL A 227 -9.11 -7.08 -3.36
N SER A 228 -9.47 -5.91 -3.90
CA SER A 228 -10.41 -5.76 -5.00
C SER A 228 -9.73 -5.07 -6.19
N GLN A 229 -9.67 -5.74 -7.35
CA GLN A 229 -9.09 -5.20 -8.58
C GLN A 229 -10.07 -5.28 -9.74
N ILE A 230 -10.55 -4.13 -10.21
CA ILE A 230 -11.44 -4.00 -11.36
C ILE A 230 -10.72 -3.22 -12.48
N GLY A 231 -10.36 -3.89 -13.57
CA GLY A 231 -9.61 -3.25 -14.66
C GLY A 231 -8.59 -4.15 -15.34
N GLU A 232 -7.60 -3.56 -15.99
CA GLU A 232 -6.53 -4.27 -16.70
C GLU A 232 -5.13 -3.97 -16.13
N ASP A 233 -4.26 -4.99 -16.07
CA ASP A 233 -2.84 -4.91 -15.62
C ASP A 233 -2.64 -4.22 -14.25
N HIS A 234 -3.60 -4.39 -13.33
CA HIS A 234 -3.44 -3.97 -11.94
C HIS A 234 -2.47 -4.91 -11.20
N ARG A 235 -1.59 -4.34 -10.38
CA ARG A 235 -0.55 -5.09 -9.67
C ARG A 235 -0.52 -4.74 -8.19
N ILE A 236 -0.56 -5.78 -7.37
CA ILE A 236 -0.37 -5.71 -5.92
C ILE A 236 0.72 -6.70 -5.54
N GLU A 237 1.72 -6.26 -4.79
CA GLU A 237 2.78 -7.12 -4.24
C GLU A 237 3.02 -6.78 -2.76
N ILE A 238 2.80 -7.74 -1.85
CA ILE A 238 3.22 -7.63 -0.44
C ILE A 238 4.29 -8.67 -0.08
N GLY A 239 5.42 -8.19 0.42
CA GLY A 239 6.63 -8.96 0.68
C GLY A 239 7.07 -9.11 2.13
N GLN A 240 6.21 -8.86 3.14
CA GLN A 240 6.13 -9.59 4.43
C GLN A 240 5.08 -8.94 5.36
N VAL A 241 4.25 -9.71 6.06
CA VAL A 241 3.42 -9.19 7.19
C VAL A 241 3.70 -10.05 8.42
N THR A 242 4.07 -9.43 9.55
CA THR A 242 4.44 -10.13 10.79
C THR A 242 3.94 -9.42 12.04
N GLY A 243 3.08 -10.12 12.78
CA GLY A 243 2.36 -9.65 13.95
C GLY A 243 0.89 -10.05 13.82
N ASN A 244 0.06 -9.63 14.76
CA ASN A 244 -1.34 -10.07 14.82
C ASN A 244 -2.29 -8.93 14.46
N ASP A 245 -3.51 -9.27 14.10
CA ASP A 245 -4.61 -8.30 13.99
C ASP A 245 -4.32 -7.14 13.01
N ASN A 246 -3.49 -7.35 11.97
CA ASN A 246 -3.28 -6.34 10.94
C ASN A 246 -4.42 -6.39 9.90
N ASP A 247 -4.97 -5.23 9.54
CA ASP A 247 -6.04 -5.04 8.55
C ASP A 247 -5.45 -4.34 7.32
N ILE A 248 -5.56 -4.97 6.14
CA ILE A 248 -4.99 -4.46 4.89
C ILE A 248 -6.07 -4.51 3.81
N GLU A 249 -6.54 -3.34 3.37
CA GLU A 249 -7.54 -3.21 2.32
C GLU A 249 -6.98 -2.47 1.10
N PHE A 250 -7.00 -3.13 -0.05
CA PHE A 250 -6.62 -2.52 -1.33
C PHE A 250 -7.76 -2.56 -2.33
N GLU A 251 -8.21 -1.39 -2.75
CA GLU A 251 -9.18 -1.22 -3.82
C GLU A 251 -8.53 -0.52 -5.02
N GLN A 252 -8.50 -1.20 -6.17
CA GLN A 252 -8.09 -0.63 -7.45
C GLN A 252 -9.28 -0.71 -8.40
N SER A 253 -10.02 0.39 -8.48
CA SER A 253 -11.23 0.51 -9.30
C SER A 253 -10.93 1.32 -10.57
N GLU A 254 -11.63 0.99 -11.66
CA GLU A 254 -11.69 1.80 -12.88
C GLU A 254 -10.34 2.31 -13.43
N GLY A 255 -9.66 1.51 -14.26
CA GLY A 255 -8.47 1.98 -14.98
C GLY A 255 -7.54 0.87 -15.43
N ASN A 256 -6.29 1.24 -15.72
CA ASN A 256 -5.23 0.33 -16.14
C ASN A 256 -3.90 0.68 -15.48
N ASP A 257 -3.03 -0.32 -15.32
CA ASP A 257 -1.63 -0.16 -14.88
C ASP A 257 -1.45 0.41 -13.44
N ASN A 258 -2.45 0.32 -12.57
CA ASN A 258 -2.32 0.73 -11.16
C ASN A 258 -1.43 -0.24 -10.38
N THR A 259 -0.58 0.30 -9.50
CA THR A 259 0.42 -0.48 -8.75
C THR A 259 0.41 -0.13 -7.26
N ILE A 260 0.36 -1.16 -6.41
CA ILE A 260 0.55 -1.07 -4.96
C ILE A 260 1.69 -2.00 -4.58
N ASN A 261 2.75 -1.46 -3.98
CA ASN A 261 3.88 -2.24 -3.49
C ASN A 261 4.08 -2.01 -1.99
N VAL A 262 4.12 -3.09 -1.20
CA VAL A 262 4.35 -3.03 0.25
C VAL A 262 5.44 -4.02 0.66
N ALA A 263 6.61 -3.52 1.08
CA ALA A 263 7.75 -4.37 1.44
C ALA A 263 7.75 -4.87 2.91
N GLY A 264 6.83 -4.39 3.76
CA GLY A 264 6.28 -5.21 4.84
C GLY A 264 5.66 -4.46 6.02
N ILE A 265 4.71 -5.11 6.70
CA ILE A 265 4.01 -4.62 7.90
C ILE A 265 4.43 -5.49 9.10
N VAL A 266 5.24 -4.91 9.99
CA VAL A 266 5.82 -5.61 11.16
C VAL A 266 5.34 -4.93 12.44
N GLY A 267 4.60 -5.69 13.26
CA GLY A 267 3.89 -5.21 14.44
C GLY A 267 2.43 -5.66 14.40
N SER A 268 1.65 -5.31 15.41
CA SER A 268 0.24 -5.73 15.51
C SER A 268 -0.70 -4.55 15.33
N ASP A 269 -1.96 -4.84 15.02
CA ASP A 269 -3.03 -3.82 14.99
C ASP A 269 -2.78 -2.67 13.99
N ASN A 270 -2.04 -2.91 12.90
CA ASN A 270 -1.87 -1.89 11.85
C ASN A 270 -3.01 -1.95 10.83
N ASP A 271 -3.51 -0.77 10.43
CA ASP A 271 -4.53 -0.57 9.40
C ASP A 271 -3.91 0.11 8.17
N LEU A 272 -3.99 -0.53 7.01
CA LEU A 272 -3.57 0.03 5.73
C LEU A 272 -4.69 -0.06 4.71
N GLN A 273 -5.29 1.08 4.39
CA GLN A 273 -6.31 1.22 3.36
C GLN A 273 -5.78 2.04 2.16
N VAL A 274 -5.84 1.47 0.95
CA VAL A 274 -5.45 2.17 -0.29
C VAL A 274 -6.54 2.02 -1.35
N ASP A 275 -7.16 3.14 -1.72
CA ASP A 275 -8.15 3.26 -2.81
C ASP A 275 -7.55 4.03 -4.01
N GLN A 276 -7.49 3.38 -5.16
CA GLN A 276 -6.99 3.92 -6.42
C GLN A 276 -8.07 3.87 -7.51
N GLU A 277 -8.47 5.04 -8.04
CA GLU A 277 -9.44 5.21 -9.13
C GLU A 277 -8.82 5.98 -10.30
N GLY A 278 -8.50 5.29 -11.40
CA GLY A 278 -7.84 5.88 -12.58
C GLY A 278 -6.69 5.03 -13.14
N ASN A 279 -5.79 5.60 -13.95
CA ASN A 279 -4.72 4.86 -14.63
C ASN A 279 -3.32 5.23 -14.11
N LYS A 280 -2.42 4.24 -14.03
CA LYS A 280 -1.00 4.41 -13.64
C LYS A 280 -0.81 5.10 -12.28
N ILE A 281 -1.73 4.86 -11.36
CA ILE A 281 -1.62 5.32 -9.99
C ILE A 281 -0.67 4.40 -9.23
N LYS A 282 0.19 4.98 -8.38
CA LYS A 282 1.17 4.24 -7.58
C LYS A 282 1.03 4.54 -6.09
N PHE A 283 0.98 3.47 -5.30
CA PHE A 283 1.30 3.49 -3.87
C PHE A 283 2.55 2.66 -3.62
N GLU A 284 3.46 3.16 -2.78
CA GLU A 284 4.68 2.48 -2.41
C GLU A 284 4.98 2.68 -0.93
N SER A 285 5.21 1.57 -0.21
CA SER A 285 5.80 1.60 1.12
C SER A 285 7.03 0.68 1.14
N GLY A 286 8.18 1.25 1.49
CA GLY A 286 9.43 0.52 1.68
C GLY A 286 9.67 0.09 3.12
N LEU A 287 8.97 0.73 4.08
CA LEU A 287 9.13 0.52 5.51
C LEU A 287 7.81 0.77 6.24
N PHE A 288 7.24 -0.24 6.89
CA PHE A 288 6.08 -0.08 7.76
C PHE A 288 6.31 -0.93 9.03
N GLN A 289 6.79 -0.29 10.10
CA GLN A 289 7.15 -0.96 11.35
C GLN A 289 6.57 -0.24 12.57
N GLY A 290 6.02 -1.04 13.49
CA GLY A 290 5.36 -0.57 14.71
C GLY A 290 3.95 -1.15 14.79
N SER A 291 3.24 -0.79 15.87
CA SER A 291 1.87 -1.23 16.13
C SER A 291 0.91 -0.05 16.10
N ASP A 292 -0.37 -0.34 15.89
CA ASP A 292 -1.45 0.66 15.92
C ASP A 292 -1.29 1.81 14.90
N ASN A 293 -0.57 1.61 13.78
CA ASN A 293 -0.47 2.64 12.75
C ASN A 293 -1.66 2.54 11.78
N ASP A 294 -2.23 3.69 11.42
CA ASP A 294 -3.38 3.85 10.52
C ASP A 294 -2.95 4.63 9.28
N VAL A 295 -2.97 4.00 8.11
CA VAL A 295 -2.63 4.64 6.84
C VAL A 295 -3.79 4.49 5.86
N THR A 296 -4.44 5.61 5.59
CA THR A 296 -5.52 5.72 4.61
C THR A 296 -5.08 6.58 3.42
N VAL A 297 -5.08 6.01 2.21
CA VAL A 297 -4.69 6.69 0.97
C VAL A 297 -5.79 6.57 -0.07
N THR A 298 -6.31 7.71 -0.54
CA THR A 298 -7.25 7.77 -1.67
C THR A 298 -6.63 8.56 -2.82
N GLN A 299 -6.54 7.94 -4.00
CA GLN A 299 -5.95 8.55 -5.19
C GLN A 299 -6.95 8.47 -6.35
N ARG A 300 -7.41 9.62 -6.85
CA ARG A 300 -8.31 9.73 -8.00
C ARG A 300 -7.67 10.49 -9.16
N GLY A 301 -7.74 9.91 -10.35
CA GLY A 301 -7.19 10.45 -11.59
C GLY A 301 -6.02 9.64 -12.12
N ASP A 302 -5.22 10.21 -13.02
CA ASP A 302 -4.13 9.46 -13.67
C ASP A 302 -2.75 9.84 -13.10
N ASP A 303 -1.75 8.98 -13.29
CA ASP A 303 -0.31 9.24 -13.10
C ASP A 303 0.07 9.87 -11.72
N SER A 304 -0.69 9.58 -10.66
CA SER A 304 -0.43 10.08 -9.30
C SER A 304 0.34 9.08 -8.43
N SER A 305 1.12 9.56 -7.47
CA SER A 305 1.96 8.70 -6.62
C SER A 305 1.95 9.14 -5.16
N VAL A 306 1.78 8.17 -4.26
CA VAL A 306 1.94 8.34 -2.81
C VAL A 306 3.00 7.35 -2.33
N GLY A 307 3.94 7.83 -1.53
CA GLY A 307 4.89 7.01 -0.79
C GLY A 307 4.73 7.24 0.71
N VAL A 308 4.62 6.16 1.49
CA VAL A 308 4.50 6.24 2.95
C VAL A 308 5.47 5.26 3.60
N ASP A 309 6.40 5.78 4.40
CA ASP A 309 7.35 5.01 5.20
C ASP A 309 7.18 5.35 6.69
N ILE A 310 6.90 4.36 7.54
CA ILE A 310 6.63 4.53 8.97
C ILE A 310 7.54 3.63 9.82
N GLN A 311 8.11 4.22 10.86
CA GLN A 311 8.81 3.54 11.94
C GLN A 311 8.38 4.13 13.30
N GLY A 312 7.52 3.42 14.02
CA GLY A 312 7.00 3.84 15.32
C GLY A 312 5.56 3.39 15.49
N ASP A 313 4.98 3.65 16.66
CA ASP A 313 3.64 3.20 17.02
C ASP A 313 2.62 4.36 16.94
N ASN A 314 1.35 4.03 16.70
CA ASN A 314 0.23 4.98 16.74
C ASN A 314 0.35 6.16 15.76
N ASN A 315 1.00 6.00 14.61
CA ASN A 315 1.03 7.06 13.59
C ASN A 315 -0.19 6.97 12.67
N THR A 316 -0.78 8.12 12.34
CA THR A 316 -1.91 8.25 11.42
C THR A 316 -1.51 9.04 10.18
N VAL A 317 -1.70 8.46 9.00
CA VAL A 317 -1.48 9.14 7.71
C VAL A 317 -2.75 9.05 6.88
N THR A 318 -3.43 10.17 6.70
CA THR A 318 -4.56 10.30 5.79
C THR A 318 -4.14 11.15 4.58
N SER A 319 -4.24 10.59 3.38
CA SER A 319 -3.95 11.34 2.15
C SER A 319 -5.04 11.20 1.09
N ALA A 320 -5.40 12.33 0.48
CA ALA A 320 -6.34 12.40 -0.63
C ALA A 320 -5.73 13.17 -1.80
N GLN A 321 -5.55 12.49 -2.93
CA GLN A 321 -5.13 13.10 -4.19
C GLN A 321 -6.30 13.07 -5.18
N GLN A 322 -6.63 14.23 -5.76
CA GLN A 322 -7.63 14.35 -6.81
C GLN A 322 -7.09 15.17 -7.98
N ALA A 323 -6.75 14.49 -9.08
CA ALA A 323 -6.42 15.16 -10.33
C ALA A 323 -7.68 15.69 -11.02
N LEU A 324 -7.63 16.93 -11.52
CA LEU A 324 -8.77 17.56 -12.21
C LEU A 324 -8.84 17.23 -13.72
N ASN A 325 -7.72 16.81 -14.33
CA ASN A 325 -7.68 16.34 -15.71
C ASN A 325 -6.90 15.03 -15.83
N GLN A 326 -7.44 14.10 -16.61
CA GLN A 326 -6.85 12.78 -16.93
C GLN A 326 -5.51 12.89 -17.69
N ASP A 327 -5.28 13.99 -18.42
CA ASP A 327 -4.07 14.15 -19.25
C ASP A 327 -2.89 14.85 -18.55
N ALA A 328 -3.02 15.24 -17.28
CA ALA A 328 -2.07 16.12 -16.60
C ALA A 328 -1.59 15.62 -15.23
N GLY A 329 -1.87 14.35 -14.94
CA GLY A 329 -1.65 13.68 -13.65
C GLY A 329 -0.21 13.66 -13.17
N LEU A 330 0.10 14.43 -12.13
CA LEU A 330 1.31 14.23 -11.33
C LEU A 330 1.11 14.88 -9.94
N ASN A 331 0.16 14.41 -9.13
CA ASN A 331 0.25 14.73 -7.72
C ASN A 331 1.20 13.73 -7.06
N THR A 332 2.22 14.25 -6.38
CA THR A 332 3.20 13.44 -5.66
C THR A 332 3.18 13.78 -4.18
N LEU A 333 3.13 12.75 -3.37
CA LEU A 333 3.26 12.84 -1.92
C LEU A 333 4.29 11.82 -1.46
N TYR A 334 5.19 12.26 -0.59
CA TYR A 334 6.00 11.38 0.23
C TYR A 334 5.83 11.74 1.70
N VAL A 335 5.54 10.75 2.55
CA VAL A 335 5.49 10.86 4.00
C VAL A 335 6.47 9.86 4.60
N GLY A 336 7.42 10.35 5.40
CA GLY A 336 8.36 9.52 6.16
C GLY A 336 8.28 9.87 7.65
N LEU A 337 7.89 8.91 8.49
CA LEU A 337 7.71 9.08 9.93
C LEU A 337 8.66 8.17 10.70
N ALA A 338 9.42 8.76 11.62
CA ALA A 338 10.18 8.02 12.63
C ALA A 338 9.89 8.61 14.01
N GLY A 339 9.02 7.96 14.77
CA GLY A 339 8.47 8.46 16.04
C GLY A 339 7.03 7.97 16.22
N ASP A 340 6.43 8.34 17.35
CA ASP A 340 5.13 7.83 17.76
C ASP A 340 4.04 8.93 17.75
N ASN A 341 2.79 8.55 17.54
CA ASN A 341 1.62 9.45 17.64
C ASN A 341 1.64 10.65 16.68
N ASN A 342 2.25 10.54 15.50
CA ASN A 342 2.21 11.62 14.50
C ASN A 342 0.94 11.50 13.64
N GLU A 343 0.27 12.62 13.40
CA GLU A 343 -0.94 12.73 12.57
C GLU A 343 -0.62 13.59 11.33
N ILE A 344 -0.75 13.00 10.14
CA ILE A 344 -0.49 13.67 8.87
C ILE A 344 -1.75 13.60 8.01
N THR A 345 -2.34 14.76 7.72
CA THR A 345 -3.46 14.87 6.78
C THR A 345 -3.05 15.71 5.57
N THR A 346 -3.21 15.13 4.38
CA THR A 346 -2.88 15.83 3.12
C THR A 346 -4.02 15.77 2.12
N MET A 347 -4.31 16.90 1.48
CA MET A 347 -5.29 17.03 0.41
C MET A 347 -4.68 17.77 -0.78
N GLN A 348 -4.46 17.08 -1.89
CA GLN A 348 -3.92 17.64 -3.12
C GLN A 348 -4.98 17.60 -4.22
N ILE A 349 -5.59 18.76 -4.52
CA ILE A 349 -6.57 18.94 -5.58
C ILE A 349 -5.94 19.70 -6.74
N GLY A 350 -5.99 19.14 -7.93
CA GLY A 350 -5.42 19.74 -9.14
C GLY A 350 -4.23 18.94 -9.66
N GLU A 351 -3.18 19.60 -10.16
CA GLU A 351 -2.17 18.94 -11.00
C GLU A 351 -0.75 19.35 -10.62
N GLN A 352 0.21 18.43 -10.71
CA GLN A 352 1.63 18.74 -10.46
C GLN A 352 1.91 19.27 -9.05
N ASN A 353 1.04 18.99 -8.07
CA ASN A 353 1.31 19.35 -6.69
C ASN A 353 2.27 18.33 -6.09
N ASP A 354 3.33 18.82 -5.45
CA ASP A 354 4.40 18.01 -4.86
C ASP A 354 4.50 18.33 -3.36
N ALA A 355 4.45 17.28 -2.54
CA ALA A 355 4.56 17.37 -1.09
C ALA A 355 5.58 16.34 -0.58
N HIS A 356 6.49 16.78 0.26
CA HIS A 356 7.46 15.94 0.96
C HIS A 356 7.43 16.26 2.45
N ILE A 357 6.99 15.30 3.25
CA ILE A 357 6.89 15.42 4.70
C ILE A 357 7.79 14.36 5.32
N ALA A 358 8.80 14.78 6.07
CA ALA A 358 9.74 13.88 6.75
C ALA A 358 9.89 14.31 8.21
N LEU A 359 9.25 13.55 9.11
CA LEU A 359 9.31 13.80 10.55
C LEU A 359 10.19 12.75 11.21
N PHE A 360 11.43 13.13 11.57
CA PHE A 360 12.37 12.23 12.22
C PHE A 360 12.51 12.55 13.71
N ASN A 361 12.43 11.52 14.54
CA ASN A 361 12.53 11.61 16.01
C ASN A 361 11.60 12.68 16.57
N GLY A 362 10.37 12.67 16.06
CA GLY A 362 9.30 13.57 16.41
C GLY A 362 8.11 12.76 16.89
N ASP A 363 7.64 13.05 18.10
CA ASP A 363 6.40 12.47 18.65
C ASP A 363 5.30 13.54 18.72
N ASP A 364 4.04 13.10 18.59
CA ASP A 364 2.85 13.94 18.73
C ASP A 364 2.80 15.14 17.74
N ASN A 365 3.36 15.04 16.53
CA ASN A 365 3.26 16.12 15.56
C ASN A 365 1.98 16.01 14.73
N ASP A 366 1.36 17.15 14.44
CA ASP A 366 0.15 17.29 13.64
C ASP A 366 0.47 18.14 12.40
N VAL A 367 0.21 17.60 11.20
CA VAL A 367 0.49 18.27 9.93
C VAL A 367 -0.72 18.21 9.02
N ASP A 368 -1.32 19.36 8.79
CA ASP A 368 -2.44 19.58 7.87
C ASP A 368 -1.95 20.31 6.61
N LEU A 369 -2.00 19.64 5.46
CA LEU A 369 -1.63 20.22 4.16
C LEU A 369 -2.82 20.22 3.18
N VAL A 370 -3.16 21.39 2.64
CA VAL A 370 -4.10 21.54 1.52
C VAL A 370 -3.41 22.25 0.36
N GLN A 371 -3.27 21.56 -0.76
CA GLN A 371 -2.79 22.13 -2.03
C GLN A 371 -3.93 22.09 -3.05
N ASN A 372 -4.47 23.27 -3.40
CA ASN A 372 -5.57 23.42 -4.35
C ASN A 372 -5.11 24.25 -5.56
N GLY A 373 -4.87 23.59 -6.68
CA GLY A 373 -4.42 24.23 -7.92
C GLY A 373 -3.29 23.44 -8.56
N SER A 374 -2.27 24.14 -9.08
CA SER A 374 -1.22 23.48 -9.85
C SER A 374 0.19 23.85 -9.44
N GLN A 375 1.12 22.90 -9.53
CA GLN A 375 2.55 23.14 -9.30
C GLN A 375 2.89 23.67 -7.90
N ASN A 376 2.02 23.46 -6.91
CA ASN A 376 2.31 23.84 -5.54
C ASN A 376 3.33 22.85 -4.93
N GLU A 377 4.28 23.38 -4.17
CA GLU A 377 5.44 22.68 -3.63
C GLU A 377 5.46 22.84 -2.10
N PHE A 378 5.43 21.73 -1.36
CA PHE A 378 5.56 21.73 0.10
C PHE A 378 6.68 20.80 0.54
N LEU A 379 7.56 21.32 1.39
CA LEU A 379 8.58 20.55 2.08
C LEU A 379 8.48 20.81 3.58
N LEU A 380 8.25 19.75 4.35
CA LEU A 380 8.41 19.75 5.79
C LEU A 380 9.46 18.70 6.16
N GLN A 381 10.49 19.14 6.88
CA GLN A 381 11.49 18.23 7.42
C GLN A 381 11.79 18.58 8.87
N SER A 382 11.94 17.57 9.72
CA SER A 382 12.47 17.72 11.06
C SER A 382 13.77 16.93 11.27
N SER A 383 14.63 17.43 12.15
CA SER A 383 15.79 16.68 12.69
C SER A 383 16.77 16.21 11.60
N GLU A 384 16.87 16.98 10.51
CA GLU A 384 17.89 16.85 9.47
C GLU A 384 18.90 18.00 9.62
N PRO A 385 20.22 17.74 9.62
CA PRO A 385 20.88 16.45 9.38
C PRO A 385 21.16 15.60 10.63
N ASP A 386 20.74 16.04 11.82
CA ASP A 386 21.00 15.34 13.07
C ASP A 386 19.72 14.70 13.64
N PRO A 387 19.49 13.40 13.40
CA PRO A 387 18.31 12.72 13.90
C PRO A 387 18.28 12.61 15.43
N SER A 388 19.35 12.98 16.16
CA SER A 388 19.29 12.97 17.63
C SER A 388 18.57 14.17 18.23
N ILE A 389 18.17 15.15 17.42
CA ILE A 389 17.41 16.32 17.85
C ILE A 389 15.92 15.97 17.87
N GLU A 390 15.23 16.28 18.96
CA GLU A 390 13.79 16.03 19.09
C GLU A 390 12.98 17.14 18.41
N ALA A 391 11.90 16.74 17.74
CA ALA A 391 10.95 17.65 17.11
C ALA A 391 9.52 17.24 17.44
N ASN A 392 9.08 17.46 18.69
CA ASN A 392 7.83 16.89 19.21
C ASN A 392 6.72 17.92 19.35
N ASN A 393 5.46 17.50 19.27
CA ASN A 393 4.30 18.35 19.57
C ASN A 393 4.23 19.61 18.69
N ASN A 394 4.64 19.54 17.42
CA ASN A 394 4.51 20.67 16.50
C ASN A 394 3.24 20.54 15.67
N ASP A 395 2.49 21.64 15.55
CA ASP A 395 1.26 21.77 14.77
C ASP A 395 1.55 22.65 13.55
N VAL A 396 1.37 22.09 12.35
CA VAL A 396 1.69 22.73 11.08
C VAL A 396 0.50 22.65 10.13
N THR A 397 -0.17 23.78 9.93
CA THR A 397 -1.23 23.93 8.94
C THR A 397 -0.75 24.76 7.75
N VAL A 398 -0.87 24.22 6.54
CA VAL A 398 -0.48 24.89 5.30
C VAL A 398 -1.58 24.79 4.24
N VAL A 399 -2.00 25.94 3.73
CA VAL A 399 -2.95 26.04 2.61
C VAL A 399 -2.31 26.79 1.44
N GLN A 400 -2.17 26.11 0.30
CA GLN A 400 -1.65 26.66 -0.95
C GLN A 400 -2.74 26.64 -2.02
N ASN A 401 -3.19 27.81 -2.46
CA ASN A 401 -4.20 27.97 -3.52
C ASN A 401 -3.60 28.54 -4.80
N ASP A 402 -4.12 28.12 -5.95
CA ASP A 402 -3.71 28.52 -7.29
C ASP A 402 -2.36 27.91 -7.72
N ILE A 403 -1.41 28.70 -8.24
CA ILE A 403 -0.32 28.17 -9.06
C ILE A 403 1.07 28.46 -8.48
N GLY A 404 1.87 27.41 -8.30
CA GLY A 404 3.31 27.54 -8.10
C GLY A 404 3.71 28.07 -6.73
N ASN A 405 2.84 28.00 -5.72
CA ASN A 405 3.21 28.42 -4.37
C ASN A 405 4.14 27.39 -3.75
N SER A 406 5.15 27.86 -3.02
CA SER A 406 6.19 27.05 -2.43
C SER A 406 6.35 27.38 -0.96
N THR A 407 6.37 26.35 -0.11
CA THR A 407 6.65 26.46 1.32
C THR A 407 7.66 25.40 1.72
N ALA A 408 8.75 25.82 2.36
CA ALA A 408 9.71 24.94 3.00
C ALA A 408 9.78 25.25 4.50
N ILE A 409 9.63 24.22 5.33
CA ILE A 409 9.72 24.31 6.79
C ILE A 409 10.77 23.30 7.24
N THR A 410 11.79 23.79 7.95
CA THR A 410 12.79 22.96 8.62
C THR A 410 12.68 23.16 10.12
N MET A 411 12.45 22.07 10.86
CA MET A 411 12.39 22.06 12.32
C MET A 411 13.55 21.25 12.90
N GLY A 412 14.00 21.58 14.10
CA GLY A 412 14.98 20.72 14.80
C GLY A 412 16.36 20.66 14.14
N TYR A 413 16.79 21.70 13.44
CA TYR A 413 18.06 21.70 12.67
C TYR A 413 19.30 21.67 13.57
N ALA A 414 19.38 22.55 14.57
CA ALA A 414 20.48 22.58 15.53
C ALA A 414 20.03 22.47 17.00
N VAL A 415 18.76 22.74 17.28
CA VAL A 415 18.16 22.71 18.62
C VAL A 415 16.76 22.11 18.52
N ALA A 416 16.32 21.41 19.56
CA ALA A 416 14.99 20.82 19.64
C ALA A 416 13.88 21.82 19.31
N SER A 417 12.87 21.34 18.59
CA SER A 417 11.70 22.12 18.18
C SER A 417 10.45 21.52 18.80
N SER A 418 9.75 22.22 19.71
CA SER A 418 8.57 21.62 20.33
C SER A 418 7.45 22.57 20.66
N ASN A 419 6.20 22.07 20.63
CA ASN A 419 5.02 22.86 20.97
C ASN A 419 4.87 24.12 20.09
N ASN A 420 5.35 24.08 18.85
CA ASN A 420 5.22 25.22 17.96
C ASN A 420 3.95 25.09 17.10
N GLN A 421 3.32 26.22 16.83
CA GLN A 421 2.16 26.33 15.95
C GLN A 421 2.53 27.15 14.72
N ILE A 422 2.29 26.62 13.53
CA ILE A 422 2.59 27.25 12.25
C ILE A 422 1.33 27.24 11.38
N ASP A 423 0.83 28.42 11.04
CA ASP A 423 -0.31 28.63 10.17
C ASP A 423 0.14 29.40 8.91
N ILE A 424 0.09 28.76 7.74
CA ILE A 424 0.50 29.34 6.45
C ILE A 424 -0.65 29.33 5.45
N ALA A 425 -0.94 30.49 4.87
CA ALA A 425 -1.89 30.64 3.76
C ALA A 425 -1.23 31.38 2.58
N GLN A 426 -1.13 30.71 1.44
CA GLN A 426 -0.63 31.27 0.18
C GLN A 426 -1.75 31.24 -0.87
N ALA A 427 -2.08 32.39 -1.45
CA ALA A 427 -3.06 32.54 -2.53
C ALA A 427 -2.49 33.37 -3.68
N GLY A 428 -2.73 32.94 -4.91
CA GLY A 428 -2.16 33.54 -6.11
C GLY A 428 -0.95 32.77 -6.65
N GLU A 429 -0.01 33.48 -7.28
CA GLU A 429 1.02 32.85 -8.11
C GLU A 429 2.43 33.01 -7.54
N LEU A 430 3.18 31.91 -7.45
CA LEU A 430 4.62 31.93 -7.15
C LEU A 430 4.98 32.62 -5.82
N ASN A 431 4.13 32.46 -4.80
CA ASN A 431 4.48 32.90 -3.46
C ASN A 431 5.41 31.90 -2.79
N VAL A 432 6.42 32.37 -2.07
CA VAL A 432 7.48 31.54 -1.50
C VAL A 432 7.68 31.85 -0.01
N ILE A 433 7.73 30.80 0.80
CA ILE A 433 8.11 30.84 2.22
C ILE A 433 9.22 29.81 2.44
N ASP A 434 10.31 30.24 3.06
CA ASP A 434 11.36 29.36 3.58
C ASP A 434 11.52 29.67 5.07
N LEU A 435 11.20 28.70 5.94
CA LEU A 435 11.14 28.84 7.39
C LEU A 435 12.11 27.86 8.06
N LEU A 436 12.93 28.38 8.97
CA LEU A 436 13.75 27.58 9.89
C LEU A 436 13.26 27.83 11.31
N LEU A 437 12.75 26.79 11.96
CA LEU A 437 12.14 26.89 13.29
C LEU A 437 12.93 26.09 14.33
N GLU A 438 13.31 26.78 15.41
CA GLU A 438 14.05 26.22 16.54
C GLU A 438 13.48 26.71 17.88
N GLY A 439 13.54 25.86 18.91
CA GLY A 439 12.97 26.17 20.22
C GLY A 439 11.48 25.83 20.31
N GLY A 440 10.77 26.39 21.28
CA GLY A 440 9.41 25.93 21.54
C GLY A 440 8.38 26.96 21.96
N ASN A 441 7.11 26.59 21.84
CA ASN A 441 5.96 27.47 22.09
C ASN A 441 5.94 28.71 21.17
N ASN A 442 6.51 28.63 19.98
CA ASN A 442 6.42 29.71 19.00
C ASN A 442 5.11 29.61 18.22
N SER A 443 4.51 30.75 17.91
CA SER A 443 3.29 30.87 17.09
C SER A 443 3.60 31.72 15.86
N ILE A 444 3.40 31.14 14.69
CA ILE A 444 3.80 31.71 13.40
C ILE A 444 2.62 31.74 12.45
N ASP A 445 2.13 32.93 12.12
CA ASP A 445 1.04 33.16 11.16
C ASP A 445 1.58 33.86 9.90
N LEU A 446 1.60 33.18 8.74
CA LEU A 446 2.07 33.76 7.48
C LEU A 446 0.96 33.73 6.42
N ALA A 447 0.62 34.90 5.87
CA ALA A 447 -0.38 35.04 4.81
C ALA A 447 0.18 35.82 3.61
N GLN A 448 0.08 35.24 2.42
CA GLN A 448 0.48 35.86 1.16
C GLN A 448 -0.69 35.82 0.16
N ASP A 449 -1.13 36.99 -0.30
CA ASP A 449 -2.21 37.16 -1.29
C ASP A 449 -1.70 38.02 -2.45
N GLY A 450 -1.58 37.41 -3.63
CA GLY A 450 -1.07 38.02 -4.86
C GLY A 450 0.03 37.20 -5.49
N SER A 451 0.91 37.84 -6.26
CA SER A 451 1.95 37.13 -7.01
C SER A 451 3.36 37.48 -6.58
N ASN A 452 4.26 36.50 -6.56
CA ASN A 452 5.68 36.67 -6.28
C ASN A 452 5.95 37.33 -4.91
N ASN A 453 5.22 36.97 -3.86
CA ASN A 453 5.53 37.41 -2.50
C ASN A 453 6.49 36.42 -1.82
N PHE A 454 7.45 36.93 -1.05
CA PHE A 454 8.53 36.15 -0.44
C PHE A 454 8.65 36.43 1.05
N VAL A 455 8.79 35.36 1.85
CA VAL A 455 9.33 35.39 3.22
C VAL A 455 10.56 34.49 3.26
N ALA A 456 11.73 35.06 3.50
CA ALA A 456 13.00 34.34 3.47
C ALA A 456 14.00 34.89 4.50
N GLY A 457 15.11 34.19 4.69
CA GLY A 457 16.25 34.65 5.48
C GLY A 457 17.21 35.55 4.69
N ILE A 458 18.10 36.21 5.43
CA ILE A 458 19.16 37.05 4.84
C ILE A 458 20.15 36.16 4.07
N GLU A 459 20.65 36.66 2.93
CA GLU A 459 21.67 35.97 2.11
C GLU A 459 21.19 34.62 1.55
N SER A 460 19.90 34.49 1.24
CA SER A 460 19.29 33.27 0.68
C SER A 460 19.26 32.07 1.64
N GLY A 461 19.25 32.32 2.95
CA GLY A 461 18.85 31.33 3.96
C GLY A 461 17.34 31.32 4.22
N GLY A 462 16.88 30.45 5.12
CA GLY A 462 15.50 30.44 5.62
C GLY A 462 15.22 31.55 6.64
N PHE A 463 13.97 31.99 6.74
CA PHE A 463 13.52 32.93 7.76
C PHE A 463 13.60 32.23 9.12
N VAL A 464 14.53 32.65 9.97
CA VAL A 464 14.79 31.94 11.23
C VAL A 464 13.86 32.42 12.32
N VAL A 465 13.15 31.50 13.00
CA VAL A 465 12.46 31.77 14.26
C VAL A 465 13.09 30.87 15.32
N ALA A 466 13.86 31.46 16.24
CA ALA A 466 14.59 30.70 17.26
C ALA A 466 14.36 31.22 18.68
N GLY A 467 14.22 30.28 19.61
CA GLY A 467 13.97 30.54 21.03
C GLY A 467 12.53 30.21 21.40
N ASN A 468 12.05 30.74 22.52
CA ASN A 468 10.78 30.31 23.10
C ASN A 468 9.72 31.41 23.14
N ASP A 469 8.45 31.02 23.04
CA ASP A 469 7.29 31.92 23.21
C ASP A 469 7.25 33.08 22.20
N ASN A 470 7.87 32.94 21.02
CA ASN A 470 7.86 33.99 20.02
C ASN A 470 6.56 34.00 19.22
N ILE A 471 6.09 35.19 18.86
CA ILE A 471 4.91 35.39 18.02
C ILE A 471 5.35 36.11 16.75
N VAL A 472 5.21 35.45 15.59
CA VAL A 472 5.51 36.02 14.28
C VAL A 472 4.23 36.06 13.46
N SER A 473 3.86 37.23 12.98
CA SER A 473 2.72 37.40 12.08
C SER A 473 3.12 38.26 10.89
N ILE A 474 3.06 37.69 9.68
CA ILE A 474 3.42 38.37 8.44
C ILE A 474 2.24 38.25 7.47
N SER A 475 1.77 39.39 6.97
CA SER A 475 0.75 39.44 5.93
C SER A 475 1.22 40.31 4.77
N GLN A 476 1.19 39.76 3.56
CA GLN A 476 1.57 40.45 2.32
C GLN A 476 0.40 40.41 1.33
N THR A 477 -0.07 41.57 0.88
CA THR A 477 -1.10 41.70 -0.15
C THR A 477 -0.59 42.56 -1.30
N GLY A 478 -0.62 42.03 -2.52
CA GLY A 478 -0.08 42.67 -3.73
C GLY A 478 1.03 41.83 -4.35
N ASN A 479 1.85 42.43 -5.22
CA ASN A 479 2.83 41.68 -6.00
C ASN A 479 4.28 42.02 -5.67
N GLY A 480 5.16 41.04 -5.66
CA GLY A 480 6.61 41.27 -5.52
C GLY A 480 7.03 41.73 -4.13
N ASN A 481 6.24 41.49 -3.09
CA ASN A 481 6.60 41.89 -1.74
C ASN A 481 7.63 40.93 -1.12
N LEU A 482 8.56 41.46 -0.34
CA LEU A 482 9.62 40.71 0.32
C LEU A 482 9.65 41.04 1.82
N VAL A 483 9.64 40.00 2.65
CA VAL A 483 10.13 40.03 4.03
C VAL A 483 11.40 39.18 4.09
N GLU A 484 12.49 39.78 4.55
CA GLU A 484 13.78 39.10 4.70
C GLU A 484 14.27 39.24 6.15
N GLY A 485 14.71 38.17 6.80
CA GLY A 485 15.27 38.25 8.16
C GLY A 485 15.02 37.04 9.04
N GLY A 486 14.83 37.30 10.33
CA GLY A 486 14.50 36.30 11.35
C GLY A 486 14.18 36.96 12.69
N VAL A 487 13.75 36.14 13.63
CA VAL A 487 13.47 36.48 15.03
C VAL A 487 14.21 35.50 15.92
N THR A 488 15.14 36.00 16.72
CA THR A 488 15.78 35.19 17.76
C THR A 488 15.60 35.81 19.15
N GLY A 489 15.48 34.94 20.17
CA GLY A 489 15.23 35.34 21.55
C GLY A 489 13.96 34.70 22.11
N ASN A 490 13.55 35.13 23.30
CA ASN A 490 12.36 34.60 23.96
C ASN A 490 11.29 35.68 24.10
N ALA A 491 10.02 35.30 23.96
CA ALA A 491 8.86 36.19 24.07
C ALA A 491 8.93 37.40 23.11
N GLN A 492 9.52 37.21 21.93
CA GLN A 492 9.57 38.23 20.90
C GLN A 492 8.23 38.32 20.17
N THR A 493 7.94 39.49 19.63
CA THR A 493 6.74 39.71 18.83
C THR A 493 7.10 40.48 17.58
N LEU A 494 6.93 39.84 16.42
CA LEU A 494 7.09 40.45 15.10
C LEU A 494 5.72 40.50 14.41
N ARG A 495 5.32 41.69 13.97
CA ARG A 495 4.12 41.87 13.14
C ARG A 495 4.47 42.73 11.93
N ILE A 496 4.30 42.17 10.73
CA ILE A 496 4.53 42.86 9.46
C ILE A 496 3.26 42.77 8.62
N THR A 497 2.84 43.90 8.08
CA THR A 497 1.77 43.97 7.09
C THR A 497 2.26 44.81 5.91
N GLN A 498 2.32 44.22 4.72
CA GLN A 498 2.66 44.89 3.48
C GLN A 498 1.44 44.91 2.56
N ILE A 499 1.08 46.10 2.07
CA ILE A 499 -0.04 46.29 1.13
C ILE A 499 0.48 47.09 -0.07
N GLY A 500 0.22 46.58 -1.27
CA GLY A 500 0.70 47.14 -2.53
C GLY A 500 1.85 46.31 -3.11
N ASP A 501 2.51 46.86 -4.13
CA ASP A 501 3.52 46.10 -4.90
C ASP A 501 4.95 46.49 -4.52
N ASN A 502 5.87 45.53 -4.58
CA ASN A 502 7.32 45.70 -4.43
C ASN A 502 7.74 46.30 -3.08
N ASN A 503 7.00 46.02 -2.00
CA ASN A 503 7.42 46.41 -0.66
C ASN A 503 8.54 45.49 -0.17
N VAL A 504 9.50 46.06 0.56
CA VAL A 504 10.59 45.29 1.18
C VAL A 504 10.64 45.63 2.67
N ALA A 505 10.64 44.61 3.52
CA ALA A 505 10.89 44.72 4.95
C ALA A 505 12.05 43.81 5.32
N THR A 506 13.09 44.38 5.93
CA THR A 506 14.24 43.61 6.43
C THR A 506 14.24 43.62 7.95
N VAL A 507 14.16 42.43 8.55
CA VAL A 507 14.24 42.21 9.99
C VAL A 507 15.68 41.87 10.34
N THR A 508 16.29 42.71 11.19
CA THR A 508 17.68 42.52 11.66
C THR A 508 17.74 42.12 13.13
N GLN A 509 16.59 41.72 13.70
CA GLN A 509 16.49 41.36 15.10
C GLN A 509 17.07 39.97 15.33
N GLN A 510 18.30 39.94 15.86
CA GLN A 510 18.97 38.76 16.40
C GLN A 510 19.05 38.88 17.94
#